data_AF-A0A9E2PAI0-F1
#
_entry.id   AF-A0A9E2PAI0-F1
#
_cell.length_a   1.000
_cell.length_b   1.000
_cell.length_c   1.000
_cell.angle_alpha   90.00
_cell.angle_beta   90.00
_cell.angle_gamma   90.00
#
_symmetry.space_group_name_H-M   'P 1'
#
loop_
_entity.id
_entity.type
_entity.pdbx_description
1 polymer ?
#
loop_
_entity_poly.entity_id
_entity_poly.type
_entity_poly.pdbx_seq_one_letter_code
_entity_poly.pdbx_strand_id
1 'polypeptide(L)'
;PATVLKDFVGPAPTTAAFTHPMQDVYGGYFSYHFAPLDAVIRGEFSHYTATPIAIPRPDVVMTASGMELRTFRLKPVTQWMIGFDKKYLVKWLSAKDTSSFTCQWIHKKINSWDKVMEDSTLKDFDLFTFSANWYWLRGTINPILAVNYIPEGHGSFLTVPGLTWQLSENYYFKAMGMIFWGDKKAKSQYSGMISTSELTFKFGYEW
;
A
#
# COMPACT_ATOMS: atom_id res chain seq x y z
N PRO A 1 -0.95 11.62 7.73
CA PRO A 1 -0.87 12.50 8.93
C PRO A 1 -2.26 13.08 9.19
N ALA A 2 -2.67 13.18 10.45
CA ALA A 2 -4.02 13.62 10.82
C ALA A 2 -4.00 15.14 11.09
N THR A 3 -4.64 15.91 10.21
CA THR A 3 -4.58 17.38 10.24
C THR A 3 -5.81 17.96 10.95
N VAL A 4 -5.59 18.80 11.95
CA VAL A 4 -6.63 19.57 12.63
C VAL A 4 -6.37 21.05 12.37
N LEU A 5 -7.39 21.78 11.92
CA LEU A 5 -7.32 23.23 11.83
C LEU A 5 -7.87 23.85 13.12
N LYS A 6 -7.17 24.83 13.68
CA LYS A 6 -7.53 25.50 14.95
C LYS A 6 -7.37 27.02 14.82
N ASP A 7 -7.77 27.73 15.87
CA ASP A 7 -7.58 29.18 16.03
C ASP A 7 -8.36 30.05 15.03
N PHE A 8 -9.64 29.73 14.81
CA PHE A 8 -10.50 30.42 13.84
C PHE A 8 -10.99 31.83 14.28
N VAL A 9 -10.56 32.35 15.44
CA VAL A 9 -11.14 33.57 16.03
C VAL A 9 -10.04 34.59 16.33
N GLY A 10 -10.02 35.69 15.57
CA GLY A 10 -9.16 36.86 15.76
C GLY A 10 -8.21 37.16 14.58
N PRO A 11 -7.34 38.18 14.67
CA PRO A 11 -6.35 38.52 13.64
C PRO A 11 -5.18 37.53 13.58
N ALA A 12 -5.26 36.41 14.32
CA ALA A 12 -4.25 35.37 14.32
C ALA A 12 -4.40 34.46 13.09
N PRO A 13 -3.30 33.96 12.51
CA PRO A 13 -3.37 33.02 11.41
C PRO A 13 -4.00 31.69 11.87
N THR A 14 -4.89 31.14 11.05
CA THR A 14 -5.41 29.78 11.21
C THR A 14 -4.25 28.79 11.29
N THR A 15 -4.18 28.01 12.37
CA THR A 15 -3.08 27.07 12.60
C THR A 15 -3.46 25.67 12.13
N ALA A 16 -2.57 25.00 11.39
CA ALA A 16 -2.68 23.57 11.11
C ALA A 16 -1.85 22.76 12.11
N ALA A 17 -2.54 22.01 12.97
CA ALA A 17 -1.92 21.07 13.90
C ALA A 17 -1.83 19.68 13.28
N PHE A 18 -0.61 19.19 13.09
CA PHE A 18 -0.36 17.79 12.74
C PHE A 18 -0.35 16.97 14.02
N THR A 19 -1.32 16.06 14.14
CA THR A 19 -1.42 15.18 15.31
C THR A 19 -0.98 13.77 14.95
N HIS A 20 -0.14 13.20 15.81
CA HIS A 20 0.23 11.80 15.81
C HIS A 20 -0.47 11.16 17.02
N PRO A 21 -1.70 10.66 16.86
CA PRO A 21 -2.38 9.99 17.97
C PRO A 21 -1.51 8.83 18.46
N MET A 22 -1.42 8.68 19.78
CA MET A 22 -0.85 7.46 20.33
C MET A 22 -1.70 6.28 19.85
N GLN A 23 -1.04 5.28 19.29
CA GLN A 23 -1.68 4.08 18.80
C GLN A 23 -0.92 2.88 19.37
N ASP A 24 -1.67 1.91 19.88
CA ASP A 24 -1.14 0.61 20.21
C ASP A 24 -1.36 -0.31 19.02
N VAL A 25 -0.35 -1.12 18.72
CA VAL A 25 -0.40 -2.11 17.64
C VAL A 25 -0.13 -3.48 18.26
N TYR A 26 -1.13 -4.34 18.18
CA TYR A 26 -1.02 -5.74 18.59
C TYR A 26 -1.08 -6.62 17.36
N GLY A 27 -0.31 -7.70 17.34
CA GLY A 27 -0.34 -8.56 16.17
C GLY A 27 0.36 -9.89 16.35
N GLY A 28 0.22 -10.70 15.32
CA GLY A 28 0.87 -12.00 15.21
C GLY A 28 1.29 -12.24 13.76
N TYR A 29 2.36 -13.00 13.61
CA TYR A 29 2.90 -13.38 12.32
C TYR A 29 3.19 -14.88 12.32
N PHE A 30 2.91 -15.55 11.21
CA PHE A 30 3.37 -16.91 10.97
C PHE A 30 3.97 -17.04 9.57
N SER A 31 4.88 -18.00 9.44
CA SER A 31 5.47 -18.43 8.18
C SER A 31 5.61 -19.94 8.21
N TYR A 32 5.07 -20.60 7.21
CA TYR A 32 5.07 -22.05 7.09
C TYR A 32 5.62 -22.46 5.73
N HIS A 33 6.71 -23.22 5.73
CA HIS A 33 7.25 -23.83 4.52
C HIS A 33 6.51 -25.14 4.23
N PHE A 34 5.78 -25.16 3.12
CA PHE A 34 5.07 -26.33 2.63
C PHE A 34 5.96 -27.06 1.61
N ALA A 35 6.79 -27.97 2.14
CA ALA A 35 7.76 -28.74 1.37
C ALA A 35 7.21 -29.42 0.10
N PRO A 36 5.98 -30.00 0.06
CA PRO A 36 5.47 -30.68 -1.14
C PRO A 36 5.35 -29.78 -2.38
N LEU A 37 5.19 -28.47 -2.20
CA LEU A 37 5.11 -27.52 -3.30
C LEU A 37 6.30 -26.56 -3.34
N ASP A 38 7.29 -26.74 -2.48
CA ASP A 38 8.36 -25.77 -2.19
C ASP A 38 7.82 -24.32 -2.14
N ALA A 39 6.81 -24.14 -1.30
CA ALA A 39 6.09 -22.88 -1.15
C ALA A 39 6.17 -22.38 0.29
N VAL A 40 6.11 -21.07 0.47
CA VAL A 40 6.00 -20.45 1.79
C VAL A 40 4.62 -19.81 1.90
N ILE A 41 3.86 -20.23 2.91
CA ILE A 41 2.58 -19.62 3.28
C ILE A 41 2.84 -18.72 4.47
N ARG A 42 2.53 -17.43 4.33
CA ARG A 42 2.68 -16.44 5.39
C ARG A 42 1.32 -15.91 5.81
N GLY A 43 1.20 -15.55 7.06
CA GLY A 43 0.05 -14.78 7.52
C GLY A 43 0.43 -13.78 8.57
N GLU A 44 -0.30 -12.68 8.57
CA GLU A 44 -0.18 -11.62 9.58
C GLU A 44 -1.57 -11.23 10.06
N PHE A 45 -1.66 -10.88 11.33
CA PHE A 45 -2.79 -10.20 11.92
C PHE A 45 -2.25 -8.99 12.66
N SER A 46 -2.85 -7.82 12.46
CA SER A 46 -2.54 -6.63 13.24
C SER A 46 -3.80 -5.87 13.63
N HIS A 47 -3.85 -5.40 14.87
CA HIS A 47 -4.91 -4.59 15.44
C HIS A 47 -4.34 -3.26 15.90
N TYR A 48 -4.87 -2.19 15.34
CA TYR A 48 -4.53 -0.80 15.65
C TYR A 48 -5.65 -0.21 16.49
N THR A 49 -5.32 0.38 17.64
CA THR A 49 -6.35 0.97 18.52
C THR A 49 -6.88 2.32 18.01
N ALA A 50 -6.04 3.09 17.29
CA ALA A 50 -6.36 4.46 16.89
C ALA A 50 -5.79 4.85 15.50
N THR A 51 -6.34 4.28 14.43
CA THR A 51 -5.98 4.68 13.06
C THR A 51 -6.77 5.92 12.62
N PRO A 52 -6.14 6.96 12.04
CA PRO A 52 -6.86 8.11 11.48
C PRO A 52 -7.59 7.72 10.19
N ILE A 53 -8.90 7.89 10.19
CA ILE A 53 -9.80 7.66 9.04
C ILE A 53 -10.38 9.01 8.62
N ALA A 54 -10.22 9.37 7.35
CA ALA A 54 -10.77 10.62 6.81
C ALA A 54 -12.31 10.60 6.87
N ILE A 55 -12.91 11.74 7.23
CA ILE A 55 -14.37 11.91 7.22
C ILE A 55 -14.80 12.72 6.00
N PRO A 56 -15.96 12.41 5.39
CA PRO A 56 -16.39 13.02 4.13
C PRO A 56 -16.76 14.51 4.31
N ARG A 57 -17.18 14.89 5.52
CA ARG A 57 -17.47 16.27 5.88
C ARG A 57 -16.66 16.63 7.12
N PRO A 58 -15.86 17.71 7.08
CA PRO A 58 -15.13 18.16 8.26
C PRO A 58 -16.09 18.42 9.41
N ASP A 59 -15.70 17.99 10.60
CA ASP A 59 -16.49 18.15 11.82
C ASP A 59 -15.95 19.31 12.65
N VAL A 60 -16.85 20.16 13.13
CA VAL A 60 -16.51 21.31 13.99
C VAL A 60 -16.72 20.88 15.44
N VAL A 61 -15.61 20.78 16.17
CA VAL A 61 -15.62 20.32 17.57
C VAL A 61 -15.16 21.46 18.47
N MET A 62 -15.97 21.81 19.46
CA MET A 62 -15.54 22.71 20.54
C MET A 62 -14.76 21.92 21.58
N THR A 63 -13.53 22.33 21.83
CA THR A 63 -12.63 21.76 22.84
C THR A 63 -12.32 22.79 23.92
N ALA A 64 -11.69 22.35 25.02
CA ALA A 64 -11.20 23.27 26.05
C ALA A 64 -10.19 24.30 25.51
N SER A 65 -9.51 23.99 24.40
CA SER A 65 -8.58 24.88 23.68
C SER A 65 -9.23 25.71 22.57
N GLY A 66 -10.56 25.66 22.41
CA GLY A 66 -11.30 26.39 21.38
C GLY A 66 -11.87 25.51 20.27
N MET A 67 -12.31 26.15 19.19
CA MET A 67 -12.94 25.49 18.05
C MET A 67 -11.90 24.78 17.18
N GLU A 68 -12.12 23.50 16.90
CA GLU A 68 -11.30 22.68 16.02
C GLU A 68 -12.12 22.21 14.83
N LEU A 69 -11.56 22.30 13.62
CA LEU A 69 -12.10 21.64 12.43
C LEU A 69 -11.29 20.37 12.18
N ARG A 70 -11.95 19.22 12.32
CA ARG A 70 -11.34 17.90 12.16
C ARG A 70 -11.74 17.31 10.82
N THR A 71 -10.77 16.84 10.05
CA THR A 71 -10.99 16.15 8.78
C THR A 71 -10.88 14.62 8.90
N PHE A 72 -10.73 14.12 10.13
CA PHE A 72 -10.58 12.69 10.41
C PHE A 72 -11.21 12.29 11.76
N ARG A 73 -11.38 10.99 11.95
CA ARG A 73 -11.71 10.33 13.22
C ARG A 73 -10.75 9.19 13.48
N LEU A 74 -10.41 8.97 14.75
CA LEU A 74 -9.58 7.84 15.16
C LEU A 74 -10.46 6.61 15.34
N LYS A 75 -10.09 5.50 14.71
CA LYS A 75 -10.86 4.27 14.78
C LYS A 75 -9.99 3.05 15.01
N PRO A 76 -10.50 2.06 15.77
CA PRO A 76 -9.86 0.76 15.86
C PRO A 76 -9.95 0.05 14.51
N VAL A 77 -8.84 -0.50 14.07
CA VAL A 77 -8.70 -1.18 12.78
C VAL A 77 -8.06 -2.53 12.97
N THR A 78 -8.58 -3.53 12.29
CA THR A 78 -7.94 -4.84 12.21
C THR A 78 -7.53 -5.11 10.77
N GLN A 79 -6.32 -5.62 10.60
CA GLN A 79 -5.75 -6.01 9.31
C GLN A 79 -5.36 -7.48 9.37
N TRP A 80 -5.67 -8.20 8.30
CA TRP A 80 -5.23 -9.56 8.04
C TRP A 80 -4.43 -9.58 6.76
N MET A 81 -3.39 -10.40 6.74
CA MET A 81 -2.59 -10.67 5.57
C MET A 81 -2.49 -12.18 5.39
N ILE A 82 -2.66 -12.66 4.17
CA ILE A 82 -2.29 -14.02 3.77
C ILE A 82 -1.42 -13.90 2.53
N GLY A 83 -0.27 -14.55 2.56
CA GLY A 83 0.74 -14.52 1.51
C GLY A 83 1.11 -15.92 1.09
N PHE A 84 1.37 -16.07 -0.20
CA PHE A 84 1.86 -17.28 -0.82
C PHE A 84 3.06 -16.93 -1.69
N ASP A 85 4.23 -17.39 -1.29
CA ASP A 85 5.46 -17.26 -2.07
C ASP A 85 5.84 -18.60 -2.65
N LYS A 86 6.23 -18.61 -3.91
CA LYS A 86 6.71 -19.82 -4.57
C LYS A 86 7.75 -19.51 -5.63
N LYS A 87 8.76 -20.37 -5.68
CA LYS A 87 9.74 -20.38 -6.75
C LYS A 87 9.28 -21.38 -7.81
N TYR A 88 9.14 -20.90 -9.04
CA TYR A 88 8.85 -21.74 -10.20
C TYR A 88 9.96 -21.58 -11.23
N LEU A 89 10.42 -22.69 -11.80
CA LEU A 89 11.20 -22.63 -13.03
C LEU A 89 10.25 -22.46 -14.21
N VAL A 90 10.02 -21.22 -14.61
CA VAL A 90 9.23 -20.92 -15.81
C VAL A 90 10.19 -20.85 -16.98
N LYS A 91 10.38 -21.97 -17.69
CA LYS A 91 11.42 -22.13 -18.72
C LYS A 91 11.39 -21.09 -19.85
N TRP A 92 10.20 -20.57 -20.18
CA TRP A 92 10.05 -19.52 -21.20
C TRP A 92 10.38 -18.12 -20.67
N LEU A 93 10.34 -17.92 -19.35
CA LEU A 93 10.84 -16.70 -18.70
C LEU A 93 12.33 -16.82 -18.42
N SER A 94 12.82 -17.91 -17.84
CA SER A 94 14.26 -18.16 -17.70
C SER A 94 14.56 -19.65 -17.86
N ALA A 95 15.47 -19.96 -18.78
CA ALA A 95 15.81 -21.35 -19.11
C ALA A 95 16.61 -22.06 -17.99
N LYS A 96 17.26 -21.28 -17.11
CA LYS A 96 18.19 -21.81 -16.10
C LYS A 96 17.93 -21.30 -14.68
N ASP A 97 17.28 -20.14 -14.53
CA ASP A 97 17.09 -19.51 -13.24
C ASP A 97 15.63 -19.63 -12.77
N THR A 98 15.44 -19.79 -11.45
CA THR A 98 14.10 -19.83 -10.86
C THR A 98 13.47 -18.44 -10.82
N SER A 99 12.23 -18.33 -11.28
CA SER A 99 11.39 -17.15 -11.09
C SER A 99 10.73 -17.22 -9.71
N SER A 100 10.70 -16.11 -8.98
CA SER A 100 9.97 -16.03 -7.71
C SER A 100 8.64 -15.32 -7.95
N PHE A 101 7.59 -15.90 -7.41
CA PHE A 101 6.23 -15.38 -7.48
C PHE A 101 5.68 -15.24 -6.07
N THR A 102 5.06 -14.11 -5.80
CA THR A 102 4.38 -13.80 -4.56
C THR A 102 2.97 -13.36 -4.89
N CYS A 103 2.01 -13.93 -4.18
CA CYS A 103 0.64 -13.46 -4.13
C CYS A 103 0.31 -13.15 -2.68
N GLN A 104 -0.28 -12.00 -2.43
CA GLN A 104 -0.64 -11.55 -1.10
C GLN A 104 -2.03 -10.93 -1.14
N TRP A 105 -2.86 -11.31 -0.19
CA TRP A 105 -4.14 -10.66 0.09
C TRP A 105 -4.03 -9.97 1.44
N ILE A 106 -4.43 -8.71 1.47
CA ILE A 106 -4.54 -7.89 2.67
C ILE A 106 -6.01 -7.49 2.80
N HIS A 107 -6.62 -7.82 3.93
CA HIS A 107 -7.94 -7.36 4.30
C HIS A 107 -7.81 -6.39 5.47
N LYS A 108 -8.53 -5.27 5.42
CA LYS A 108 -8.54 -4.26 6.48
C LYS A 108 -9.99 -3.94 6.85
N LYS A 109 -10.32 -4.07 8.12
CA LYS A 109 -11.64 -3.78 8.69
C LYS A 109 -11.57 -2.67 9.71
N ILE A 110 -12.50 -1.73 9.61
CA ILE A 110 -12.67 -0.70 10.64
C ILE A 110 -13.70 -1.21 11.65
N ASN A 111 -13.26 -1.45 12.88
CA ASN A 111 -14.06 -2.18 13.89
C ASN A 111 -15.18 -1.34 14.51
N SER A 112 -15.15 -0.01 14.35
CA SER A 112 -16.17 0.89 14.84
C SER A 112 -16.53 1.90 13.75
N TRP A 113 -17.82 2.02 13.45
CA TRP A 113 -18.33 2.93 12.42
C TRP A 113 -19.30 3.93 13.04
N ASP A 114 -19.08 5.21 12.80
CA ASP A 114 -19.95 6.29 13.25
C ASP A 114 -20.88 6.71 12.11
N LYS A 115 -22.08 7.21 12.45
CA LYS A 115 -23.05 7.73 11.47
C LYS A 115 -22.48 8.84 10.58
N VAL A 116 -21.60 9.69 11.12
CA VAL A 116 -20.91 10.75 10.37
C VAL A 116 -20.03 10.22 9.25
N MET A 117 -19.65 8.93 9.32
CA MET A 117 -18.85 8.23 8.32
C MET A 117 -19.70 7.36 7.37
N GLU A 118 -21.03 7.36 7.45
CA GLU A 118 -21.89 6.58 6.54
C GLU A 118 -21.73 6.98 5.07
N ASP A 119 -21.49 8.26 4.81
CA ASP A 119 -21.13 8.78 3.48
C ASP A 119 -19.66 8.47 3.11
N SER A 120 -18.84 8.04 4.07
CA SER A 120 -17.44 7.67 3.85
C SER A 120 -17.37 6.25 3.27
N THR A 121 -16.47 6.05 2.32
CA THR A 121 -16.52 4.89 1.44
C THR A 121 -15.63 3.74 1.88
N LEU A 122 -14.94 3.85 3.03
CA LEU A 122 -13.76 3.05 3.37
C LEU A 122 -13.99 2.07 4.53
N LYS A 123 -15.15 1.42 4.64
CA LYS A 123 -15.49 0.62 5.84
C LYS A 123 -14.61 -0.61 6.00
N ASP A 124 -14.52 -1.40 4.93
CA ASP A 124 -13.66 -2.56 4.80
C ASP A 124 -12.94 -2.43 3.45
N PHE A 125 -11.67 -2.82 3.40
CA PHE A 125 -10.82 -2.68 2.24
C PHE A 125 -10.03 -3.95 1.98
N ASP A 126 -10.00 -4.37 0.72
CA ASP A 126 -9.21 -5.50 0.25
C ASP A 126 -8.13 -5.02 -0.73
N LEU A 127 -6.94 -5.58 -0.60
CA LEU A 127 -5.82 -5.36 -1.51
C LEU A 127 -5.20 -6.70 -1.87
N PHE A 128 -5.04 -6.93 -3.16
CA PHE A 128 -4.33 -8.07 -3.69
C PHE A 128 -3.02 -7.58 -4.31
N THR A 129 -1.90 -8.06 -3.80
CA THR A 129 -0.57 -7.78 -4.34
C THR A 129 -0.01 -9.02 -4.99
N PHE A 130 0.39 -8.90 -6.24
CA PHE A 130 1.10 -9.91 -6.99
C PHE A 130 2.48 -9.36 -7.31
N SER A 131 3.53 -10.14 -7.10
CA SER A 131 4.83 -9.79 -7.61
C SER A 131 5.51 -10.99 -8.24
N ALA A 132 6.20 -10.75 -9.34
CA ALA A 132 7.04 -11.72 -10.00
C ALA A 132 8.39 -11.08 -10.29
N ASN A 133 9.46 -11.81 -10.01
CA ASN A 133 10.80 -11.43 -10.43
C ASN A 133 11.52 -12.67 -10.97
N TRP A 134 12.39 -12.45 -11.94
CA TRP A 134 13.16 -13.53 -12.54
C TRP A 134 14.49 -12.99 -13.06
N TYR A 135 15.44 -13.89 -13.28
CA TYR A 135 16.79 -13.52 -13.68
C TYR A 135 17.08 -14.02 -15.09
N TRP A 136 17.67 -13.16 -15.89
CA TRP A 136 18.15 -13.41 -17.24
C TRP A 136 19.66 -13.22 -17.29
N LEU A 137 20.29 -13.89 -18.25
CA LEU A 137 21.72 -13.77 -18.51
C LEU A 137 22.58 -14.00 -17.24
N ARG A 138 22.23 -15.02 -16.43
CA ARG A 138 22.94 -15.34 -15.16
C ARG A 138 22.86 -14.22 -14.11
N GLY A 139 21.72 -13.54 -14.03
CA GLY A 139 21.49 -12.48 -13.03
C GLY A 139 21.89 -11.08 -13.48
N THR A 140 22.53 -10.93 -14.64
CA THR A 140 22.87 -9.63 -15.22
C THR A 140 21.62 -8.78 -15.49
N ILE A 141 20.50 -9.41 -15.84
CA ILE A 141 19.23 -8.71 -16.06
C ILE A 141 18.17 -9.29 -15.11
N ASN A 142 17.45 -8.42 -14.39
CA ASN A 142 16.41 -8.77 -13.43
C ASN A 142 15.12 -7.99 -13.73
N PRO A 143 14.22 -8.55 -14.56
CA PRO A 143 12.89 -8.01 -14.73
C PRO A 143 12.03 -8.27 -13.47
N ILE A 144 11.24 -7.27 -13.12
CA ILE A 144 10.31 -7.31 -11.98
C ILE A 144 8.95 -6.84 -12.50
N LEU A 145 7.89 -7.49 -12.03
CA LEU A 145 6.53 -7.06 -12.24
C LEU A 145 5.82 -7.10 -10.89
N ALA A 146 5.39 -5.96 -10.38
CA ALA A 146 4.48 -5.90 -9.25
C ALA A 146 3.12 -5.37 -9.70
N VAL A 147 2.04 -5.96 -9.21
CA VAL A 147 0.66 -5.56 -9.50
C VAL A 147 -0.07 -5.48 -8.17
N ASN A 148 -0.68 -4.34 -7.90
CA ASN A 148 -1.57 -4.15 -6.77
C ASN A 148 -2.98 -3.95 -7.30
N TYR A 149 -3.94 -4.74 -6.82
CA TYR A 149 -5.33 -4.68 -7.22
C TYR A 149 -6.21 -4.41 -6.00
N ILE A 150 -7.05 -3.39 -6.13
CA ILE A 150 -8.05 -3.01 -5.15
C ILE A 150 -9.40 -3.21 -5.82
N PRO A 151 -10.27 -4.13 -5.36
CA PRO A 151 -11.53 -4.45 -6.02
C PRO A 151 -12.63 -3.39 -5.81
N GLU A 152 -12.43 -2.45 -4.89
CA GLU A 152 -13.42 -1.41 -4.59
C GLU A 152 -13.78 -0.55 -5.80
N GLY A 153 -15.06 -0.18 -5.93
CA GLY A 153 -15.53 0.78 -6.92
C GLY A 153 -15.17 0.43 -8.37
N HIS A 154 -15.50 -0.79 -8.80
CA HIS A 154 -15.20 -1.37 -10.12
C HIS A 154 -13.75 -1.84 -10.34
N GLY A 155 -12.89 -1.71 -9.33
CA GLY A 155 -11.54 -2.22 -9.41
C GLY A 155 -10.54 -1.17 -9.90
N SER A 156 -9.39 -1.13 -9.23
CA SER A 156 -8.25 -0.30 -9.61
C SER A 156 -6.97 -1.11 -9.48
N PHE A 157 -6.06 -0.89 -10.43
CA PHE A 157 -4.78 -1.55 -10.47
C PHE A 157 -3.65 -0.53 -10.51
N LEU A 158 -2.57 -0.88 -9.82
CA LEU A 158 -1.26 -0.28 -9.99
C LEU A 158 -0.32 -1.38 -10.46
N THR A 159 0.25 -1.22 -11.65
CA THR A 159 1.26 -2.13 -12.17
C THR A 159 2.59 -1.43 -12.30
N VAL A 160 3.61 -2.09 -11.78
CA VAL A 160 4.97 -1.59 -11.68
C VAL A 160 5.88 -2.56 -12.42
N PRO A 161 5.97 -2.47 -13.76
CA PRO A 161 6.99 -3.18 -14.51
C PRO A 161 8.34 -2.51 -14.26
N GLY A 162 9.37 -3.32 -14.09
CA GLY A 162 10.73 -2.85 -13.87
C GLY A 162 11.75 -3.77 -14.51
N LEU A 163 12.91 -3.20 -14.78
CA LEU A 163 14.07 -3.89 -15.31
C LEU A 163 15.31 -3.32 -14.63
N THR A 164 16.12 -4.19 -14.02
CA THR A 164 17.46 -3.83 -13.58
C THR A 164 18.47 -4.57 -14.46
N TRP A 165 19.44 -3.85 -15.01
CA TRP A 165 20.55 -4.40 -15.79
C TRP A 165 21.87 -4.02 -15.13
N GLN A 166 22.57 -5.03 -14.62
CA GLN A 166 23.94 -4.93 -14.14
C GLN A 166 24.90 -4.89 -15.34
N LEU A 167 25.58 -3.78 -15.56
CA LEU A 167 26.55 -3.63 -16.65
C LEU A 167 27.92 -4.20 -16.26
N SER A 168 28.24 -4.15 -14.96
CA SER A 168 29.43 -4.73 -14.34
C SER A 168 29.13 -5.04 -12.87
N GLU A 169 30.12 -5.44 -12.09
CA GLU A 169 29.98 -5.66 -10.64
C GLU A 169 29.52 -4.39 -9.90
N ASN A 170 29.88 -3.20 -10.42
CA ASN A 170 29.67 -1.94 -9.72
C ASN A 170 28.67 -1.01 -10.41
N TYR A 171 28.34 -1.23 -11.68
CA TYR A 171 27.48 -0.31 -12.45
C TYR A 171 26.16 -0.98 -12.83
N TYR A 172 25.05 -0.27 -12.61
CA TYR A 172 23.73 -0.74 -13.01
C TYR A 172 22.87 0.35 -13.65
N PHE A 173 21.97 -0.11 -14.49
CA PHE A 173 20.86 0.65 -15.02
C PHE A 173 19.55 0.07 -14.48
N LYS A 174 18.61 0.92 -14.10
CA LYS A 174 17.27 0.52 -13.67
C LYS A 174 16.22 1.38 -14.37
N ALA A 175 15.26 0.73 -14.99
CA ALA A 175 14.05 1.35 -15.52
C ALA A 175 12.84 0.80 -14.77
N MET A 176 11.91 1.67 -14.38
CA MET A 176 10.69 1.27 -13.69
C MET A 176 9.53 2.16 -14.12
N GLY A 177 8.43 1.56 -14.56
CA GLY A 177 7.17 2.25 -14.79
C GLY A 177 6.27 2.09 -13.57
N MET A 178 5.47 3.10 -13.27
CA MET A 178 4.30 2.99 -12.40
C MET A 178 3.09 3.39 -13.22
N ILE A 179 2.23 2.41 -13.50
CA ILE A 179 1.10 2.57 -14.39
C ILE A 179 -0.16 2.28 -13.61
N PHE A 180 -1.08 3.21 -13.63
CA PHE A 180 -2.34 3.13 -12.92
C PHE A 180 -3.47 2.97 -13.94
N TRP A 181 -4.36 2.02 -13.70
CA TRP A 181 -5.55 1.83 -14.54
C TRP A 181 -6.73 1.35 -13.71
N GLY A 182 -7.94 1.59 -14.23
CA GLY A 182 -9.19 1.30 -13.54
C GLY A 182 -10.10 2.51 -13.53
N ASP A 183 -11.06 2.51 -12.61
CA ASP A 183 -12.01 3.61 -12.48
C ASP A 183 -11.44 4.76 -11.62
N LYS A 184 -11.34 5.96 -12.20
CA LYS A 184 -10.95 7.19 -11.47
C LYS A 184 -11.91 7.54 -10.33
N LYS A 185 -13.16 7.06 -10.44
CA LYS A 185 -14.20 7.21 -9.41
C LYS A 185 -14.21 6.02 -8.45
N ALA A 186 -13.35 5.03 -8.65
CA ALA A 186 -13.18 3.93 -7.72
C ALA A 186 -12.75 4.45 -6.35
N LYS A 187 -13.20 3.75 -5.32
CA LYS A 187 -12.87 4.02 -3.94
C LYS A 187 -11.53 3.33 -3.62
N SER A 188 -10.45 3.85 -4.21
CA SER A 188 -9.13 3.23 -4.12
C SER A 188 -8.08 4.27 -3.75
N GLN A 189 -7.06 3.89 -2.96
CA GLN A 189 -5.89 4.75 -2.71
C GLN A 189 -5.17 5.15 -4.01
N TYR A 190 -5.40 4.41 -5.09
CA TYR A 190 -4.82 4.65 -6.40
C TYR A 190 -5.71 5.48 -7.32
N SER A 191 -6.99 5.71 -6.99
CA SER A 191 -7.94 6.31 -7.93
C SER A 191 -7.57 7.75 -8.31
N GLY A 192 -7.02 8.52 -7.37
CA GLY A 192 -6.45 9.85 -7.63
C GLY A 192 -5.20 9.86 -8.51
N MET A 193 -4.55 8.70 -8.70
CA MET A 193 -3.33 8.53 -9.51
C MET A 193 -3.60 7.85 -10.86
N ILE A 194 -4.84 7.48 -11.19
CA ILE A 194 -5.19 6.81 -12.46
C ILE A 194 -4.92 7.69 -13.70
N SER A 195 -4.68 9.00 -13.52
CA SER A 195 -4.22 9.90 -14.59
C SER A 195 -2.71 10.15 -14.63
N THR A 196 -1.94 9.60 -13.71
CA THR A 196 -0.49 9.85 -13.58
C THR A 196 0.25 8.54 -13.78
N SER A 197 0.78 8.30 -14.97
CA SER A 197 1.77 7.23 -15.16
C SER A 197 3.16 7.83 -15.05
N GLU A 198 4.03 7.18 -14.29
CA GLU A 198 5.39 7.66 -14.05
C GLU A 198 6.39 6.66 -14.62
N LEU A 199 7.46 7.19 -15.19
CA LEU A 199 8.58 6.39 -15.68
C LEU A 199 9.85 6.90 -15.03
N THR A 200 10.54 6.01 -14.34
CA THR A 200 11.78 6.30 -13.63
C THR A 200 12.94 5.58 -14.30
N PHE A 201 13.99 6.33 -14.57
CA PHE A 201 15.28 5.80 -15.02
C PHE A 201 16.35 6.14 -13.99
N LYS A 202 17.17 5.16 -13.64
CA LYS A 202 18.29 5.33 -12.71
C LYS A 202 19.53 4.68 -13.30
N PHE A 203 20.60 5.44 -13.38
CA PHE A 203 21.94 4.91 -13.54
C PHE A 203 22.65 5.01 -12.18
N GLY A 204 23.25 3.92 -11.72
CA GLY A 204 23.80 3.84 -10.37
C GLY A 204 25.14 3.12 -10.33
N TYR A 205 25.89 3.43 -9.26
CA TYR A 205 27.12 2.77 -8.89
C TYR A 205 26.98 2.19 -7.48
N GLU A 206 27.44 0.97 -7.27
CA GLU A 206 27.49 0.25 -5.99
C GLU A 206 28.95 -0.04 -5.65
N TRP A 207 29.36 0.30 -4.41
CA TRP A 207 30.74 0.21 -3.92
C TRP A 207 31.03 -1.14 -3.27
#